data_AF-A0A8T5M173-F1
#
_entry.id   AF-A0A8T5M173-F1
#
_cell.length_a   1.000
_cell.length_b   1.000
_cell.length_c   1.000
_cell.angle_alpha   90.00
_cell.angle_beta   90.00
_cell.angle_gamma   90.00
#
_symmetry.space_group_name_H-M   'P 1'
#
loop_
_entity.id
_entity.type
_entity.pdbx_description
1 polymer ?
#
loop_
_entity_poly.entity_id
_entity_poly.type
_entity_poly.pdbx_seq_one_letter_code
_entity_poly.pdbx_strand_id
1 'polypeptide(L)'
;MSEVYLDSKFIGTVKDGKEFAQKIIEQRRMNKLPESINVFYDSKKDNVYVEAFKGRCVRPLIVVKEGKPILNDKHIEQLEKGEISWSDLMKQGVVEYLDSAEEENALVAFTQEDLTPDHTHLEIAPLDIVGLTTSLVPFGNYDHGVRLTQGSKNQKQAIGFYAANYYNRMDMDVNILHYSQIPVVGSLMHQVLKYDKHPSGMNVTLAIMSYQGYNMEDAIVLNKGSVDRGLARSTYYRPVISEELRYSGGLIDEVCIPDKDVKGYRSEHDYRFLEEDGIIFPEAKVKEGDVVIGKTSPPRFLSSLDEYNLASSSRRESSMSLKHGEKGVIDFVLITENSEGNKLIQVRLRDQRIPEIGDKFTSRHGQKGVISLIVPEADIPFSASGVKPDILFGPHGIPSRMTVAHLIEIIGGKTGALSGRLVNGTVYESENEQDIRNELCQLGFREDGTELLYNGTTGEMYPSRIFIGNIYYLKLKHLVANKLHSRARGPIQLLTRQPTEGRAKEGGLRLGEMEKDTFVAHGASLLLKERFDSDRTVIPICEGCGMIAIYDARKGKAFCPMCGDKVTISDVEMAYAFKLILDEFKALTVYPKLLLKGKY
;
A
#
# COMPACT_ATOMS: atom_id res chain seq x y z
N MET A 1 27.16 14.05 49.15
CA MET A 1 28.03 13.16 48.36
C MET A 1 27.10 12.49 47.40
N SER A 2 27.26 12.79 46.12
CA SER A 2 26.36 12.37 45.05
C SER A 2 26.68 10.94 44.66
N GLU A 3 25.68 10.09 44.49
CA GLU A 3 25.87 8.70 44.06
C GLU A 3 26.11 8.62 42.55
N VAL A 4 27.03 7.77 42.11
CA VAL A 4 27.35 7.56 40.70
C VAL A 4 26.94 6.16 40.26
N TYR A 5 26.13 6.12 39.21
CA TYR A 5 25.65 4.90 38.57
C TYR A 5 26.23 4.79 37.17
N LEU A 6 26.68 3.61 36.77
CA LEU A 6 27.06 3.28 35.38
C LEU A 6 26.15 2.16 34.88
N ASP A 7 25.44 2.40 33.79
CA ASP A 7 24.44 1.46 33.25
C ASP A 7 23.48 0.97 34.35
N SER A 8 22.94 1.92 35.12
CA SER A 8 22.08 1.69 36.30
C SER A 8 22.71 0.88 37.45
N LYS A 9 24.02 0.60 37.45
CA LYS A 9 24.73 -0.05 38.56
C LYS A 9 25.47 0.97 39.39
N PHE A 10 25.24 0.96 40.70
CA PHE A 10 25.98 1.81 41.64
C PHE A 10 27.48 1.46 41.61
N ILE A 11 28.33 2.46 41.41
CA ILE A 11 29.80 2.32 41.38
C ILE A 11 30.47 3.00 42.57
N GLY A 12 29.93 4.13 43.04
CA GLY A 12 30.54 4.87 44.14
C GLY A 12 29.91 6.23 44.35
N THR A 13 30.61 7.11 45.08
CA THR A 13 30.12 8.46 45.40
C THR A 13 31.17 9.53 45.05
N VAL A 14 30.69 10.72 44.69
CA VAL A 14 31.50 11.91 44.41
C VAL A 14 31.09 13.05 45.33
N LYS A 15 31.97 14.06 45.49
CA LYS A 15 31.69 15.20 46.38
C LYS A 15 30.63 16.15 45.78
N ASP A 16 30.78 16.47 44.51
CA ASP A 16 29.88 17.34 43.74
C ASP A 16 29.51 16.62 42.43
N GLY A 17 28.26 16.19 42.31
CA GLY A 17 27.76 15.48 41.14
C GLY A 17 27.68 16.35 39.88
N LYS A 18 27.39 17.65 40.03
CA LYS A 18 27.30 18.59 38.90
C LYS A 18 28.67 18.83 38.29
N GLU A 19 29.67 19.10 39.12
CA GLU A 19 31.06 19.28 38.67
C GLU A 19 31.58 17.99 38.01
N PHE A 20 31.22 16.82 38.57
CA PHE A 20 31.62 15.53 38.01
C PHE A 20 30.99 15.27 36.63
N ALA A 21 29.69 15.53 36.46
CA ALA A 21 29.02 15.41 35.17
C ALA A 21 29.64 16.34 34.11
N GLN A 22 29.89 17.61 34.47
CA GLN A 22 30.53 18.57 33.58
C GLN A 22 31.94 18.13 33.16
N LYS A 23 32.73 17.55 34.07
CA LYS A 23 34.04 16.96 33.72
C LYS A 23 33.91 15.83 32.71
N ILE A 24 32.93 14.94 32.85
CA ILE A 24 32.73 13.86 31.86
C ILE A 24 32.42 14.45 30.48
N ILE A 25 31.53 15.43 30.41
CA ILE A 25 31.18 16.13 29.16
C ILE A 25 32.41 16.80 28.55
N GLU A 26 33.22 17.52 29.34
CA GLU A 26 34.44 18.16 28.85
C GLU A 26 35.48 17.15 28.35
N GLN A 27 35.67 16.02 29.05
CA GLN A 27 36.57 14.95 28.58
C GLN A 27 36.05 14.30 27.30
N ARG A 28 34.72 14.16 27.13
CA ARG A 28 34.09 13.68 25.89
C ARG A 28 34.34 14.66 24.74
N ARG A 29 34.14 15.96 24.96
CA ARG A 29 34.40 17.02 23.97
C ARG A 29 35.87 17.15 23.58
N MET A 30 36.80 16.80 24.48
CA MET A 30 38.24 16.70 24.19
C MET A 30 38.64 15.37 23.54
N ASN A 31 37.67 14.51 23.17
CA ASN A 31 37.88 13.19 22.59
C ASN A 31 38.76 12.25 23.45
N LYS A 32 38.72 12.43 24.77
CA LYS A 32 39.40 11.54 25.75
C LYS A 32 38.50 10.41 26.22
N LEU A 33 37.19 10.61 26.15
CA LEU A 33 36.18 9.59 26.38
C LEU A 33 35.44 9.30 25.08
N PRO A 34 34.91 8.08 24.89
CA PRO A 34 34.06 7.75 23.75
C PRO A 34 32.84 8.67 23.66
N GLU A 35 32.53 9.12 22.44
CA GLU A 35 31.35 9.94 22.11
C GLU A 35 30.02 9.28 22.48
N SER A 36 30.00 7.95 22.59
CA SER A 36 28.82 7.18 22.95
C SER A 36 28.48 7.22 24.45
N ILE A 37 29.33 7.76 25.32
CA ILE A 37 29.03 7.85 26.75
C ILE A 37 28.14 9.07 26.96
N ASN A 38 27.01 8.89 27.64
CA ASN A 38 26.12 9.99 28.04
C ASN A 38 26.09 10.12 29.55
N VAL A 39 25.86 11.34 30.04
CA VAL A 39 25.80 11.62 31.48
C VAL A 39 24.59 12.47 31.82
N PHE A 40 23.82 12.01 32.80
CA PHE A 40 22.67 12.72 33.36
C PHE A 40 22.91 13.00 34.83
N TYR A 41 22.73 14.25 35.24
CA TYR A 41 22.75 14.69 36.64
C TYR A 41 21.32 14.98 37.10
N ASP A 42 20.83 14.18 38.04
CA ASP A 42 19.55 14.40 38.71
C ASP A 42 19.74 15.38 39.86
N SER A 43 19.38 16.64 39.64
CA SER A 43 19.49 17.69 40.65
C SER A 43 18.56 17.52 41.86
N LYS A 44 17.52 16.68 41.75
CA LYS A 44 16.55 16.43 42.85
C LYS A 44 17.07 15.37 43.81
N LYS A 45 17.70 14.32 43.28
CA LYS A 45 18.26 13.22 44.07
C LYS A 45 19.75 13.38 44.37
N ASP A 46 20.41 14.33 43.72
CA ASP A 46 21.86 14.52 43.73
C ASP A 46 22.60 13.24 43.29
N ASN A 47 22.15 12.65 42.16
CA ASN A 47 22.73 11.43 41.59
C ASN A 47 23.28 11.71 40.18
N VAL A 48 24.37 11.03 39.81
CA VAL A 48 24.94 11.05 38.47
C VAL A 48 24.75 9.67 37.82
N TYR A 49 24.13 9.66 36.66
CA TYR A 49 23.94 8.48 35.83
C TYR A 49 24.84 8.59 34.60
N VAL A 50 25.71 7.61 34.41
CA VAL A 50 26.56 7.48 33.23
C VAL A 50 26.05 6.29 32.45
N GLU A 51 25.66 6.50 31.20
CA GLU A 51 25.07 5.47 30.35
C GLU A 51 26.00 5.19 29.17
N ALA A 52 26.42 3.92 29.04
CA ALA A 52 27.37 3.45 28.03
C ALA A 52 26.85 2.20 27.27
N PHE A 53 25.69 1.66 27.64
CA PHE A 53 25.11 0.50 26.98
C PHE A 53 24.64 0.79 25.53
N LYS A 54 24.55 -0.28 24.73
CA LYS A 54 24.17 -0.26 23.30
C LYS A 54 22.66 -0.22 23.12
N GLY A 55 22.19 0.46 22.07
CA GLY A 55 20.77 0.48 21.67
C GLY A 55 19.99 1.72 22.11
N ARG A 56 20.67 2.71 22.69
CA ARG A 56 20.07 4.02 22.98
C ARG A 56 19.84 4.81 21.70
N CYS A 57 18.75 5.57 21.68
CA CYS A 57 18.52 6.56 20.65
C CYS A 57 19.23 7.85 21.09
N VAL A 58 20.07 8.38 20.21
CA VAL A 58 20.79 9.62 20.44
C VAL A 58 20.41 10.63 19.38
N ARG A 59 20.41 11.90 19.77
CA ARG A 59 20.10 13.04 18.93
C ARG A 59 21.36 13.90 18.79
N PRO A 60 21.84 14.17 17.56
CA PRO A 60 22.96 15.07 17.34
C PRO A 60 22.52 16.53 17.51
N LEU A 61 23.29 17.30 18.27
CA LEU A 61 23.05 18.74 18.47
C LEU A 61 24.34 19.54 18.38
N ILE A 62 24.24 20.80 17.97
CA ILE A 62 25.38 21.72 17.94
C ILE A 62 25.60 22.26 19.35
N VAL A 63 26.84 22.21 19.82
CA VAL A 63 27.19 22.74 21.15
C VAL A 63 27.19 24.27 21.11
N VAL A 64 26.58 24.89 22.12
CA VAL A 64 26.54 26.34 22.32
C VAL A 64 27.34 26.70 23.56
N LYS A 65 28.11 27.79 23.48
CA LYS A 65 28.84 28.36 24.62
C LYS A 65 28.62 29.87 24.67
N GLU A 66 28.15 30.36 25.82
CA GLU A 66 27.91 31.79 26.06
C GLU A 66 27.02 32.43 24.97
N GLY A 67 25.98 31.72 24.53
CA GLY A 67 25.04 32.18 23.50
C GLY A 67 25.57 32.16 22.07
N LYS A 68 26.74 31.56 21.81
CA LYS A 68 27.28 31.37 20.46
C LYS A 68 27.46 29.89 20.13
N PRO A 69 27.02 29.42 18.95
CA PRO A 69 27.32 28.06 18.51
C PRO A 69 28.83 27.90 18.29
N ILE A 70 29.37 26.74 18.66
CA ILE A 70 30.78 26.41 18.39
C ILE A 70 31.00 26.20 16.88
N LEU A 71 29.97 25.72 16.17
CA LEU A 71 29.97 25.62 14.73
C LEU A 71 30.06 27.03 14.12
N ASN A 72 31.06 27.25 13.25
CA ASN A 72 31.34 28.53 12.63
C ASN A 72 31.43 28.38 11.10
N ASP A 73 31.42 29.50 10.39
CA ASP A 73 31.45 29.51 8.91
C ASP A 73 32.70 28.82 8.34
N LYS A 74 33.84 28.86 9.06
CA LYS A 74 35.05 28.15 8.63
C LYS A 74 34.84 26.63 8.63
N HIS A 75 34.19 26.08 9.64
CA HIS A 75 33.86 24.65 9.67
C HIS A 75 32.94 24.29 8.50
N ILE A 76 31.98 25.16 8.15
CA ILE A 76 31.08 24.96 7.02
C ILE A 76 31.86 24.97 5.70
N GLU A 77 32.72 25.97 5.48
CA GLU A 77 33.59 26.04 4.29
C GLU A 77 34.51 24.82 4.17
N GLN A 78 35.05 24.33 5.30
CA GLN A 78 35.89 23.14 5.35
C GLN A 78 35.10 21.86 5.04
N LEU A 79 33.85 21.76 5.49
CA LEU A 79 32.94 20.67 5.14
C LEU A 79 32.62 20.67 3.63
N GLU A 80 32.33 21.84 3.07
CA GLU A 80 32.03 22.01 1.64
C GLU A 80 33.21 21.62 0.75
N LYS A 81 34.43 21.95 1.18
CA LYS A 81 35.68 21.55 0.50
C LYS A 81 36.07 20.09 0.74
N GLY A 82 35.41 19.41 1.69
CA GLY A 82 35.73 18.04 2.09
C GLY A 82 37.05 17.91 2.89
N GLU A 83 37.51 19.00 3.51
CA GLU A 83 38.71 19.02 4.37
C GLU A 83 38.45 18.39 5.75
N ILE A 84 37.22 18.53 6.27
CA ILE A 84 36.76 17.90 7.50
C ILE A 84 35.52 17.07 7.24
N SER A 85 35.31 16.02 8.04
CA SER A 85 34.13 15.16 7.99
C SER A 85 33.23 15.36 9.23
N TRP A 86 32.02 14.79 9.19
CA TRP A 86 31.12 14.75 10.35
C TRP A 86 31.80 14.19 11.61
N SER A 87 32.59 13.12 11.44
CA SER A 87 33.35 12.52 12.54
C SER A 87 34.41 13.46 13.11
N ASP A 88 34.96 14.38 12.32
CA ASP A 88 35.94 15.35 12.81
C ASP A 88 35.26 16.46 13.62
N LEU A 89 34.04 16.86 13.25
CA LEU A 89 33.23 17.79 14.06
C LEU A 89 32.90 17.21 15.43
N MET A 90 32.60 15.91 15.51
CA MET A 90 32.38 15.23 16.80
C MET A 90 33.66 15.18 17.63
N LYS A 91 34.81 14.81 17.03
CA LYS A 91 36.11 14.78 17.72
C LYS A 91 36.57 16.15 18.19
N GLN A 92 36.18 17.21 17.49
CA GLN A 92 36.45 18.60 17.87
C GLN A 92 35.48 19.12 18.95
N GLY A 93 34.45 18.34 19.32
CA GLY A 93 33.45 18.73 20.31
C GLY A 93 32.48 19.82 19.82
N VAL A 94 32.33 19.97 18.49
CA VAL A 94 31.42 20.94 17.87
C VAL A 94 29.98 20.41 17.89
N VAL A 95 29.83 19.11 17.62
CA VAL A 95 28.55 18.38 17.64
C VAL A 95 28.60 17.34 18.74
N GLU A 96 27.49 17.18 19.46
CA GLU A 96 27.37 16.26 20.59
C GLU A 96 26.12 15.39 20.43
N TYR A 97 26.25 14.10 20.77
CA TYR A 97 25.14 13.15 20.73
C TYR A 97 24.54 13.06 22.13
N LEU A 98 23.30 13.53 22.29
CA LEU A 98 22.59 13.43 23.56
C LEU A 98 21.60 12.28 23.49
N ASP A 99 21.54 11.45 24.53
CA ASP A 99 20.42 10.54 24.71
C ASP A 99 19.28 11.24 25.47
N SER A 100 18.14 10.55 25.60
CA SER A 100 16.97 11.10 26.28
C SER A 100 17.21 11.47 27.75
N ALA A 101 18.20 10.85 28.41
CA ALA A 101 18.49 11.14 29.82
C ALA A 101 19.35 12.40 29.94
N GLU A 102 20.38 12.52 29.12
CA GLU A 102 21.24 13.72 29.10
C GLU A 102 20.51 14.95 28.55
N GLU A 103 19.55 14.77 27.64
CA GLU A 103 18.71 15.85 27.11
C GLU A 103 17.90 16.57 28.21
N GLU A 104 17.57 15.91 29.33
CA GLU A 104 16.92 16.56 30.50
C GLU A 104 17.78 17.63 31.16
N ASN A 105 19.10 17.61 30.94
CA ASN A 105 20.02 18.65 31.39
C ASN A 105 20.38 19.67 30.30
N ALA A 106 19.81 19.54 29.09
CA ALA A 106 20.09 20.43 27.97
C ALA A 106 18.96 21.44 27.76
N LEU A 107 19.33 22.69 27.45
CA LEU A 107 18.43 23.71 26.94
C LEU A 107 18.77 23.94 25.47
N VAL A 108 17.93 23.41 24.58
CA VAL A 108 18.16 23.38 23.13
C VAL A 108 17.39 24.53 22.47
N ALA A 109 18.10 25.39 21.73
CA ALA A 109 17.49 26.42 20.89
C ALA A 109 16.98 25.81 19.58
N PHE A 110 15.79 26.21 19.13
CA PHE A 110 15.18 25.69 17.91
C PHE A 110 15.76 26.33 16.64
N THR A 111 16.01 27.65 16.69
CA THR A 111 16.69 28.38 15.63
C THR A 111 17.85 29.20 16.20
N GLN A 112 18.75 29.66 15.33
CA GLN A 112 19.85 30.52 15.73
C GLN A 112 19.35 31.88 16.26
N GLU A 113 18.17 32.33 15.85
CA GLU A 113 17.55 33.58 16.30
C GLU A 113 17.09 33.52 17.76
N ASP A 114 16.73 32.32 18.24
CA ASP A 114 16.25 32.08 19.60
C ASP A 114 17.38 31.92 20.64
N LEU A 115 18.65 31.99 20.20
CA LEU A 115 19.79 31.76 21.07
C LEU A 115 19.92 32.81 22.16
N THR A 116 19.99 32.34 23.39
CA THR A 116 20.32 33.12 24.58
C THR A 116 21.58 32.56 25.25
N PRO A 117 22.24 33.32 26.16
CA PRO A 117 23.40 32.84 26.89
C PRO A 117 23.16 31.58 27.73
N ASP A 118 21.89 31.27 28.06
CA ASP A 118 21.49 30.12 28.87
C ASP A 118 21.38 28.81 28.07
N HIS A 119 21.29 28.91 26.73
CA HIS A 119 21.18 27.72 25.88
C HIS A 119 22.49 26.92 25.87
N THR A 120 22.34 25.61 25.99
CA THR A 120 23.48 24.68 25.99
C THR A 120 23.74 24.09 24.61
N HIS A 121 22.69 23.95 23.80
CA HIS A 121 22.76 23.36 22.47
C HIS A 121 21.84 24.10 21.48
N LEU A 122 22.07 23.86 20.19
CA LEU A 122 21.31 24.38 19.07
C LEU A 122 20.92 23.22 18.14
N GLU A 123 19.69 23.27 17.62
CA GLU A 123 19.23 22.33 16.60
C GLU A 123 20.06 22.45 15.31
N ILE A 124 20.37 21.32 14.67
CA ILE A 124 21.07 21.33 13.38
C ILE A 124 20.16 21.89 12.29
N ALA A 125 18.97 21.29 12.14
CA ALA A 125 17.93 21.77 11.25
C ALA A 125 16.55 21.50 11.87
N PRO A 126 15.63 22.48 11.88
CA PRO A 126 14.23 22.28 12.30
C PRO A 126 13.51 21.12 11.59
N LEU A 127 13.95 20.75 10.38
CA LEU A 127 13.42 19.64 9.61
C LEU A 127 13.65 18.27 10.26
N ASP A 128 14.68 18.12 11.11
CA ASP A 128 15.10 16.83 11.65
C ASP A 128 14.06 16.19 12.58
N ILE A 129 13.10 16.98 13.06
CA ILE A 129 11.96 16.48 13.86
C ILE A 129 11.02 15.57 13.06
N VAL A 130 10.96 15.73 11.73
CA VAL A 130 10.06 14.95 10.89
C VAL A 130 10.76 13.77 10.22
N GLY A 131 10.12 12.61 10.22
CA GLY A 131 10.63 11.44 9.53
C GLY A 131 10.69 11.60 8.01
N LEU A 132 11.48 10.74 7.36
CA LEU A 132 11.81 10.80 5.93
C LEU A 132 10.61 10.98 4.99
N THR A 133 9.51 10.25 5.21
CA THR A 133 8.35 10.35 4.32
C THR A 133 7.51 11.59 4.54
N THR A 134 7.60 12.17 5.74
CA THR A 134 6.88 13.39 6.10
C THR A 134 7.60 14.62 5.57
N SER A 135 8.93 14.63 5.57
CA SER A 135 9.72 15.71 4.97
C SER A 135 9.60 15.82 3.45
N LEU A 136 9.01 14.83 2.77
CA LEU A 136 8.65 14.89 1.35
C LEU A 136 7.34 15.66 1.08
N VAL A 137 6.58 16.01 2.11
CA VAL A 137 5.39 16.88 1.99
C VAL A 137 5.86 18.33 2.09
N PRO A 138 5.75 19.14 1.02
CA PRO A 138 6.19 20.53 1.06
C PRO A 138 5.28 21.35 1.97
N PHE A 139 5.81 22.42 2.56
CA PHE A 139 5.05 23.35 3.42
C PHE A 139 4.26 22.65 4.54
N GLY A 140 4.76 21.51 5.04
CA GLY A 140 4.03 20.66 5.98
C GLY A 140 3.64 21.33 7.29
N ASN A 141 4.31 22.42 7.67
CA ASN A 141 3.98 23.26 8.82
C ASN A 141 2.67 24.06 8.66
N TYR A 142 2.17 24.22 7.43
CA TYR A 142 0.89 24.87 7.14
C TYR A 142 -0.29 23.89 7.00
N ASP A 143 -0.04 22.59 7.15
CA ASP A 143 -1.08 21.56 7.14
C ASP A 143 -1.52 21.19 8.56
N HIS A 144 -2.79 20.80 8.69
CA HIS A 144 -3.25 20.15 9.90
C HIS A 144 -2.53 18.79 10.11
N GLY A 145 -2.09 18.47 11.33
CA GLY A 145 -1.22 17.31 11.60
C GLY A 145 -1.78 15.95 11.13
N VAL A 146 -3.10 15.77 11.14
CA VAL A 146 -3.76 14.56 10.58
C VAL A 146 -3.56 14.48 9.06
N ARG A 147 -3.61 15.60 8.34
CA ARG A 147 -3.43 15.66 6.88
C ARG A 147 -1.97 15.43 6.50
N LEU A 148 -1.05 16.04 7.23
CA LEU A 148 0.38 15.77 7.08
C LEU A 148 0.68 14.27 7.20
N THR A 149 0.16 13.62 8.25
CA THR A 149 0.30 12.16 8.46
C THR A 149 -0.28 11.34 7.31
N GLN A 150 -1.44 11.75 6.78
CA GLN A 150 -2.04 11.09 5.62
C GLN A 150 -1.18 11.28 4.37
N GLY A 151 -0.65 12.49 4.14
CA GLY A 151 0.29 12.80 3.07
C GLY A 151 1.51 11.88 3.09
N SER A 152 2.16 11.74 4.25
CA SER A 152 3.31 10.84 4.43
C SER A 152 2.98 9.38 4.09
N LYS A 153 1.78 8.90 4.46
CA LYS A 153 1.33 7.53 4.13
C LYS A 153 1.07 7.36 2.64
N ASN A 154 0.61 8.41 1.97
CA ASN A 154 0.27 8.37 0.55
C ASN A 154 1.51 8.27 -0.34
N GLN A 155 2.61 8.94 0.05
CA GLN A 155 3.89 8.82 -0.63
C GLN A 155 4.35 7.36 -0.73
N LYS A 156 4.13 6.55 0.32
CA LYS A 156 4.46 5.11 0.33
C LYS A 156 3.57 4.26 -0.59
N GLN A 157 2.40 4.77 -0.97
CA GLN A 157 1.42 4.07 -1.80
C GLN A 157 1.45 4.52 -3.26
N ALA A 158 2.23 5.56 -3.56
CA ALA A 158 2.37 6.13 -4.88
C ALA A 158 3.08 5.16 -5.83
N ILE A 159 2.61 5.15 -7.09
CA ILE A 159 3.22 4.39 -8.17
C ILE A 159 4.36 5.22 -8.75
N GLY A 160 5.54 4.63 -8.82
CA GLY A 160 6.74 5.33 -9.27
C GLY A 160 7.77 4.39 -9.84
N PHE A 161 8.95 4.95 -10.09
CA PHE A 161 10.12 4.16 -10.46
C PHE A 161 10.77 3.62 -9.18
N TYR A 162 10.66 2.31 -8.93
CA TYR A 162 11.10 1.73 -7.66
C TYR A 162 12.52 1.17 -7.68
N ALA A 163 12.97 0.62 -8.82
CA ALA A 163 14.29 0.03 -8.97
C ALA A 163 14.74 0.07 -10.44
N ALA A 164 16.01 0.40 -10.69
CA ALA A 164 16.55 0.48 -12.05
C ALA A 164 16.65 -0.87 -12.75
N ASN A 165 16.92 -1.94 -12.00
CA ASN A 165 17.06 -3.29 -12.51
C ASN A 165 15.72 -4.06 -12.56
N TYR A 166 14.57 -3.37 -12.51
CA TYR A 166 13.26 -4.03 -12.53
C TYR A 166 13.07 -4.95 -13.75
N TYR A 167 13.69 -4.63 -14.89
CA TYR A 167 13.67 -5.48 -16.09
C TYR A 167 14.17 -6.90 -15.82
N ASN A 168 15.12 -7.09 -14.90
CA ASN A 168 15.68 -8.40 -14.58
C ASN A 168 15.10 -9.00 -13.29
N ARG A 169 14.17 -8.30 -12.61
CA ARG A 169 13.62 -8.72 -11.31
C ARG A 169 12.26 -9.39 -11.46
N MET A 170 12.05 -10.43 -10.66
CA MET A 170 10.77 -11.13 -10.53
C MET A 170 10.08 -10.71 -9.22
N ASP A 171 9.61 -9.46 -9.16
CA ASP A 171 8.89 -8.94 -8.01
C ASP A 171 7.37 -9.12 -8.17
N MET A 172 6.66 -9.38 -7.07
CA MET A 172 5.22 -9.56 -7.06
C MET A 172 4.46 -8.22 -6.95
N ASP A 173 3.38 -8.07 -7.71
CA ASP A 173 2.42 -6.96 -7.64
C ASP A 173 3.04 -5.55 -7.76
N VAL A 174 3.94 -5.38 -8.73
CA VAL A 174 4.63 -4.12 -8.95
C VAL A 174 3.90 -3.25 -9.97
N ASN A 175 3.81 -1.95 -9.72
CA ASN A 175 3.35 -0.97 -10.70
C ASN A 175 4.47 0.03 -10.98
N ILE A 176 4.71 0.33 -12.25
CA ILE A 176 5.69 1.31 -12.70
C ILE A 176 5.00 2.39 -13.50
N LEU A 177 5.24 3.65 -13.15
CA LEU A 177 4.74 4.80 -13.88
C LEU A 177 5.58 5.00 -15.16
N HIS A 178 4.93 5.27 -16.30
CA HIS A 178 5.64 5.44 -17.58
C HIS A 178 6.48 6.70 -17.61
N TYR A 179 5.89 7.82 -17.17
CA TYR A 179 6.51 9.14 -17.17
C TYR A 179 6.42 9.74 -15.77
N SER A 180 7.38 9.37 -14.92
CA SER A 180 7.56 10.03 -13.62
C SER A 180 8.30 11.35 -13.80
N GLN A 181 7.98 12.34 -12.97
CA GLN A 181 8.56 13.67 -13.04
C GLN A 181 9.09 14.12 -11.69
N ILE A 182 10.04 15.03 -11.69
CA ILE A 182 10.55 15.68 -10.48
C ILE A 182 9.52 16.75 -10.05
N PRO A 183 9.14 16.84 -8.77
CA PRO A 183 8.22 17.87 -8.31
C PRO A 183 8.83 19.27 -8.48
N VAL A 184 8.06 20.22 -9.01
CA VAL A 184 8.51 21.64 -9.14
C VAL A 184 8.73 22.28 -7.77
N VAL A 185 7.84 21.99 -6.82
CA VAL A 185 7.99 22.38 -5.41
C VAL A 185 8.61 21.20 -4.65
N GLY A 186 9.87 21.33 -4.27
CA GLY A 186 10.63 20.31 -3.56
C GLY A 186 10.89 20.67 -2.11
N SER A 187 11.44 19.72 -1.37
CA SER A 187 12.09 19.99 -0.07
C SER A 187 13.55 19.58 -0.17
N LEU A 188 14.38 20.03 0.77
CA LEU A 188 15.79 19.64 0.89
C LEU A 188 15.97 18.11 0.84
N MET A 189 15.04 17.37 1.45
CA MET A 189 15.08 15.90 1.48
C MET A 189 14.90 15.25 0.12
N HIS A 190 14.29 15.92 -0.87
CA HIS A 190 14.26 15.42 -2.24
C HIS A 190 15.67 15.42 -2.87
N GLN A 191 16.49 16.42 -2.54
CA GLN A 191 17.87 16.51 -3.02
C GLN A 191 18.77 15.50 -2.32
N VAL A 192 18.67 15.39 -0.99
CA VAL A 192 19.42 14.42 -0.17
C VAL A 192 19.15 12.98 -0.62
N LEU A 193 17.88 12.65 -0.86
CA LEU A 193 17.48 11.32 -1.33
C LEU A 193 17.80 11.07 -2.80
N LYS A 194 18.22 12.08 -3.57
CA LYS A 194 18.35 11.98 -5.04
C LYS A 194 17.06 11.49 -5.68
N TYR A 195 15.95 12.10 -5.25
CA TYR A 195 14.60 11.76 -5.68
C TYR A 195 14.41 11.98 -7.20
N ASP A 196 15.25 12.81 -7.82
CA ASP A 196 15.38 12.98 -9.26
C ASP A 196 15.61 11.66 -10.01
N LYS A 197 16.29 10.70 -9.38
CA LYS A 197 16.56 9.38 -9.98
C LYS A 197 15.41 8.39 -9.88
N HIS A 198 14.45 8.63 -8.98
CA HIS A 198 13.36 7.69 -8.69
C HIS A 198 12.07 8.41 -8.24
N PRO A 199 11.51 9.31 -9.09
CA PRO A 199 10.27 10.00 -8.74
C PRO A 199 9.05 9.07 -8.77
N SER A 200 8.03 9.40 -7.96
CA SER A 200 6.80 8.62 -7.77
C SER A 200 5.50 9.35 -8.09
N GLY A 201 5.54 10.33 -8.98
CA GLY A 201 4.39 11.15 -9.36
C GLY A 201 4.64 11.98 -10.61
N MET A 202 3.75 12.95 -10.85
CA MET A 202 3.79 13.85 -11.98
C MET A 202 3.32 15.25 -11.58
N ASN A 203 3.85 16.28 -12.24
CA ASN A 203 3.30 17.63 -12.11
C ASN A 203 2.06 17.73 -13.00
N VAL A 204 0.96 18.23 -12.43
CA VAL A 204 -0.31 18.41 -13.13
C VAL A 204 -0.79 19.83 -12.97
N THR A 205 -1.52 20.32 -13.97
CA THR A 205 -2.25 21.59 -13.85
C THR A 205 -3.59 21.31 -13.17
N LEU A 206 -3.79 21.87 -11.99
CA LEU A 206 -5.00 21.71 -11.17
C LEU A 206 -5.83 22.98 -11.24
N ALA A 207 -7.12 22.87 -11.51
CA ALA A 207 -8.08 23.95 -11.35
C ALA A 207 -9.07 23.62 -10.23
N ILE A 208 -9.28 24.57 -9.32
CA ILE A 208 -10.21 24.42 -8.19
C ILE A 208 -11.55 25.05 -8.57
N MET A 209 -12.50 24.22 -9.00
CA MET A 209 -13.83 24.64 -9.40
C MET A 209 -14.81 23.47 -9.33
N SER A 210 -16.10 23.74 -9.13
CA SER A 210 -17.13 22.70 -9.24
C SER A 210 -17.45 22.45 -10.72
N TYR A 211 -17.44 21.19 -11.14
CA TYR A 211 -17.70 20.81 -12.53
C TYR A 211 -18.85 19.80 -12.62
N GLN A 212 -20.03 20.29 -13.01
CA GLN A 212 -21.24 19.49 -13.27
C GLN A 212 -21.63 18.49 -12.14
N GLY A 213 -21.16 18.70 -10.91
CA GLY A 213 -21.38 17.80 -9.78
C GLY A 213 -20.47 16.56 -9.76
N TYR A 214 -19.67 16.30 -10.80
CA TYR A 214 -18.83 15.11 -10.88
C TYR A 214 -17.60 15.15 -9.97
N ASN A 215 -17.20 16.32 -9.45
CA ASN A 215 -16.09 16.45 -8.50
C ASN A 215 -16.55 16.79 -7.06
N MET A 216 -17.75 16.33 -6.69
CA MET A 216 -18.24 16.35 -5.30
C MET A 216 -17.70 15.17 -4.49
N GLU A 217 -17.71 15.26 -3.16
CA GLU A 217 -17.35 14.15 -2.25
C GLU A 217 -16.02 13.44 -2.61
N ASP A 218 -14.95 14.22 -2.76
CA ASP A 218 -13.59 13.74 -3.07
C ASP A 218 -13.42 13.09 -4.45
N ALA A 219 -14.40 13.24 -5.32
CA ALA A 219 -14.22 12.90 -6.71
C ALA A 219 -13.34 13.93 -7.43
N ILE A 220 -12.58 13.45 -8.42
CA ILE A 220 -11.80 14.30 -9.33
C ILE A 220 -12.23 14.03 -10.76
N VAL A 221 -12.17 15.08 -11.58
CA VAL A 221 -12.42 14.99 -13.02
C VAL A 221 -11.09 15.12 -13.75
N LEU A 222 -10.84 14.23 -14.70
CA LEU A 222 -9.62 14.23 -15.51
C LEU A 222 -9.86 14.69 -16.94
N ASN A 223 -8.86 15.35 -17.50
CA ASN A 223 -8.80 15.67 -18.92
C ASN A 223 -8.38 14.44 -19.74
N LYS A 224 -9.27 14.00 -20.65
CA LYS A 224 -9.03 12.88 -21.55
C LYS A 224 -7.83 13.11 -22.48
N GLY A 225 -7.64 14.33 -22.98
CA GLY A 225 -6.51 14.65 -23.87
C GLY A 225 -5.17 14.41 -23.19
N SER A 226 -5.06 14.77 -21.91
CA SER A 226 -3.86 14.51 -21.11
C SER A 226 -3.64 13.01 -20.89
N VAL A 227 -4.69 12.24 -20.57
CA VAL A 227 -4.63 10.78 -20.39
C VAL A 227 -4.24 10.07 -21.70
N ASP A 228 -4.78 10.53 -22.83
CA ASP A 228 -4.49 9.99 -24.17
C ASP A 228 -3.03 10.28 -24.60
N ARG A 229 -2.45 11.39 -24.13
CA ARG A 229 -1.02 11.74 -24.31
C ARG A 229 -0.06 11.02 -23.36
N GLY A 230 -0.57 10.34 -22.32
CA GLY A 230 0.25 9.52 -21.42
C GLY A 230 0.21 9.89 -19.94
N LEU A 231 -0.62 10.87 -19.55
CA LEU A 231 -0.78 11.25 -18.14
C LEU A 231 -1.12 10.01 -17.30
N ALA A 232 -0.35 9.79 -16.24
CA ALA A 232 -0.57 8.74 -15.24
C ALA A 232 -0.69 7.29 -15.78
N ARG A 233 -0.18 7.00 -16.98
CA ARG A 233 -0.10 5.61 -17.47
C ARG A 233 0.92 4.82 -16.66
N SER A 234 0.55 3.61 -16.29
CA SER A 234 1.43 2.70 -15.55
C SER A 234 1.40 1.30 -16.15
N THR A 235 2.47 0.54 -15.99
CA THR A 235 2.50 -0.90 -16.28
C THR A 235 2.50 -1.68 -14.97
N TYR A 236 1.60 -2.64 -14.87
CA TYR A 236 1.50 -3.56 -13.76
C TYR A 236 2.23 -4.87 -14.11
N TYR A 237 3.08 -5.35 -13.20
CA TYR A 237 3.86 -6.57 -13.37
C TYR A 237 3.46 -7.60 -12.32
N ARG A 238 3.35 -8.85 -12.76
CA ARG A 238 3.10 -9.99 -11.87
C ARG A 238 3.74 -11.27 -12.42
N PRO A 239 4.56 -11.97 -11.63
CA PRO A 239 5.08 -13.27 -12.02
C PRO A 239 4.08 -14.40 -11.68
N VAL A 240 4.03 -15.38 -12.58
CA VAL A 240 3.43 -16.70 -12.38
C VAL A 240 4.59 -17.66 -12.15
N ILE A 241 4.56 -18.39 -11.04
CA ILE A 241 5.65 -19.26 -10.62
C ILE A 241 5.15 -20.70 -10.60
N SER A 242 5.94 -21.62 -11.15
CA SER A 242 5.70 -23.06 -11.09
C SER A 242 7.00 -23.80 -10.83
N GLU A 243 6.93 -24.88 -10.08
CA GLU A 243 8.07 -25.74 -9.75
C GLU A 243 7.76 -27.18 -10.13
N GLU A 244 8.78 -27.89 -10.60
CA GLU A 244 8.74 -29.32 -10.89
C GLU A 244 9.11 -30.11 -9.63
N LEU A 245 8.10 -30.47 -8.83
CA LEU A 245 8.33 -31.10 -7.54
C LEU A 245 8.67 -32.59 -7.70
N ARG A 246 9.68 -33.02 -6.95
CA ARG A 246 10.02 -34.43 -6.76
C ARG A 246 9.39 -34.93 -5.47
N TYR A 247 8.49 -35.90 -5.57
CA TYR A 247 7.84 -36.49 -4.41
C TYR A 247 8.69 -37.60 -3.80
N SER A 248 8.52 -37.85 -2.50
CA SER A 248 9.29 -38.87 -1.76
C SER A 248 9.13 -40.30 -2.29
N GLY A 249 8.10 -40.56 -3.11
CA GLY A 249 7.87 -41.84 -3.79
C GLY A 249 8.59 -41.99 -5.14
N GLY A 250 9.50 -41.08 -5.50
CA GLY A 250 10.23 -41.09 -6.78
C GLY A 250 9.43 -40.59 -7.98
N LEU A 251 8.16 -40.24 -7.78
CA LEU A 251 7.32 -39.60 -8.80
C LEU A 251 7.68 -38.12 -8.92
N ILE A 252 7.62 -37.58 -10.14
CA ILE A 252 8.04 -36.21 -10.46
C ILE A 252 6.93 -35.54 -11.25
N ASP A 253 6.67 -34.26 -10.95
CA ASP A 253 5.87 -33.41 -11.82
C ASP A 253 6.55 -33.25 -13.18
N GLU A 254 5.81 -33.07 -14.26
CA GLU A 254 6.42 -32.84 -15.58
C GLU A 254 5.86 -31.57 -16.17
N VAL A 255 6.74 -30.65 -16.53
CA VAL A 255 6.40 -29.46 -17.29
C VAL A 255 6.38 -29.86 -18.76
N CYS A 256 5.19 -29.97 -19.32
CA CYS A 256 4.94 -30.35 -20.69
C CYS A 256 3.56 -29.84 -21.12
N ILE A 257 3.27 -29.89 -22.41
CA ILE A 257 1.91 -29.70 -22.91
C ILE A 257 1.06 -30.88 -22.41
N PRO A 258 -0.02 -30.67 -21.64
CA PRO A 258 -0.86 -31.77 -21.17
C PRO A 258 -1.52 -32.52 -22.34
N ASP A 259 -1.48 -33.85 -22.32
CA ASP A 259 -2.20 -34.69 -23.27
C ASP A 259 -3.70 -34.75 -22.97
N LYS A 260 -4.50 -35.09 -23.97
CA LYS A 260 -5.97 -35.25 -23.84
C LYS A 260 -6.37 -36.36 -22.86
N ASP A 261 -5.49 -37.33 -22.66
CA ASP A 261 -5.71 -38.47 -21.77
C ASP A 261 -5.51 -38.11 -20.28
N VAL A 262 -4.96 -36.92 -20.00
CA VAL A 262 -4.72 -36.44 -18.64
C VAL A 262 -6.03 -36.13 -17.93
N LYS A 263 -6.15 -36.57 -16.68
CA LYS A 263 -7.34 -36.33 -15.86
C LYS A 263 -7.47 -34.84 -15.54
N GLY A 264 -8.60 -34.25 -15.96
CA GLY A 264 -8.86 -32.82 -15.78
C GLY A 264 -8.34 -31.95 -16.92
N TYR A 265 -8.08 -32.54 -18.09
CA TYR A 265 -7.73 -31.82 -19.32
C TYR A 265 -8.71 -30.65 -19.59
N ARG A 266 -8.14 -29.47 -19.84
CA ARG A 266 -8.85 -28.25 -20.23
C ARG A 266 -9.12 -28.21 -21.73
N SER A 267 -9.63 -27.10 -22.26
CA SER A 267 -9.85 -27.00 -23.71
C SER A 267 -8.52 -26.86 -24.46
N GLU A 268 -8.42 -27.42 -25.67
CA GLU A 268 -7.24 -27.25 -26.54
C GLU A 268 -6.88 -25.78 -26.75
N HIS A 269 -7.89 -24.92 -26.81
CA HIS A 269 -7.74 -23.49 -26.99
C HIS A 269 -6.93 -22.84 -25.84
N ASP A 270 -7.03 -23.35 -24.62
CA ASP A 270 -6.35 -22.77 -23.45
C ASP A 270 -4.84 -23.00 -23.48
N TYR A 271 -4.38 -24.04 -24.20
CA TYR A 271 -2.97 -24.42 -24.32
C TYR A 271 -2.29 -23.84 -25.57
N ARG A 272 -3.01 -23.06 -26.40
CA ARG A 272 -2.56 -22.60 -27.73
C ARG A 272 -1.25 -21.81 -27.74
N PHE A 273 -0.83 -21.27 -26.61
CA PHE A 273 0.38 -20.45 -26.49
C PHE A 273 1.58 -21.19 -25.91
N LEU A 274 1.41 -22.46 -25.52
CA LEU A 274 2.51 -23.27 -25.01
C LEU A 274 3.40 -23.74 -26.18
N GLU A 275 4.71 -23.61 -26.01
CA GLU A 275 5.70 -24.19 -26.90
C GLU A 275 5.94 -25.68 -26.55
N GLU A 276 6.83 -26.34 -27.30
CA GLU A 276 7.13 -27.79 -27.16
C GLU A 276 7.55 -28.18 -25.74
N ASP A 277 8.15 -27.25 -24.98
CA ASP A 277 8.58 -27.44 -23.60
C ASP A 277 7.45 -27.23 -22.57
N GLY A 278 6.24 -26.93 -23.01
CA GLY A 278 5.09 -26.65 -22.16
C GLY A 278 5.12 -25.26 -21.51
N ILE A 279 5.96 -24.35 -21.96
CA ILE A 279 6.08 -22.98 -21.44
C ILE A 279 5.61 -21.98 -22.50
N ILE A 280 5.01 -20.87 -22.07
CA ILE A 280 4.59 -19.81 -22.98
C ILE A 280 5.76 -18.98 -23.50
N PHE A 281 5.69 -18.52 -24.75
CA PHE A 281 6.68 -17.63 -25.35
C PHE A 281 6.49 -16.15 -24.91
N PRO A 282 7.58 -15.35 -24.84
CA PRO A 282 7.50 -13.91 -24.59
C PRO A 282 6.67 -13.16 -25.65
N GLU A 283 6.08 -12.03 -25.27
CA GLU A 283 5.19 -11.19 -26.10
C GLU A 283 3.84 -11.83 -26.48
N ALA A 284 3.53 -13.03 -25.97
CA ALA A 284 2.20 -13.62 -26.10
C ALA A 284 1.14 -12.78 -25.37
N LYS A 285 0.04 -12.46 -26.07
CA LYS A 285 -1.12 -11.75 -25.50
C LYS A 285 -2.07 -12.75 -24.87
N VAL A 286 -2.14 -12.71 -23.55
CA VAL A 286 -2.87 -13.68 -22.73
C VAL A 286 -4.05 -13.03 -22.03
N LYS A 287 -5.11 -13.83 -21.88
CA LYS A 287 -6.34 -13.49 -21.18
C LYS A 287 -6.60 -14.50 -20.08
N GLU A 288 -7.60 -14.21 -19.27
CA GLU A 288 -8.14 -15.14 -18.29
C GLU A 288 -8.36 -16.54 -18.90
N GLY A 289 -7.98 -17.58 -18.15
CA GLY A 289 -8.14 -18.97 -18.55
C GLY A 289 -6.97 -19.54 -19.35
N ASP A 290 -6.24 -18.69 -20.08
CA ASP A 290 -5.06 -19.11 -20.85
C ASP A 290 -3.99 -19.72 -19.92
N VAL A 291 -3.44 -20.85 -20.35
CA VAL A 291 -2.39 -21.57 -19.63
C VAL A 291 -1.03 -20.96 -19.95
N VAL A 292 -0.29 -20.61 -18.89
CA VAL A 292 1.02 -19.94 -18.97
C VAL A 292 2.15 -20.96 -18.81
N ILE A 293 1.96 -21.94 -17.93
CA ILE A 293 2.94 -23.02 -17.69
C ILE A 293 2.16 -24.33 -17.65
N GLY A 294 2.30 -25.15 -18.70
CA GLY A 294 1.79 -26.51 -18.79
C GLY A 294 2.47 -27.41 -17.77
N LYS A 295 1.67 -28.11 -16.95
CA LYS A 295 2.20 -28.99 -15.92
C LYS A 295 1.28 -30.17 -15.69
N THR A 296 1.87 -31.36 -15.64
CA THR A 296 1.18 -32.60 -15.28
C THR A 296 1.77 -33.19 -14.01
N SER A 297 0.91 -33.57 -13.09
CA SER A 297 1.30 -34.13 -11.79
C SER A 297 0.89 -35.60 -11.68
N PRO A 298 1.69 -36.43 -11.00
CA PRO A 298 1.30 -37.80 -10.70
C PRO A 298 0.06 -37.85 -9.77
N PRO A 299 -0.71 -38.95 -9.77
CA PRO A 299 -1.86 -39.10 -8.89
C PRO A 299 -1.42 -39.14 -7.42
N ARG A 300 -2.13 -38.39 -6.55
CA ARG A 300 -1.87 -38.33 -5.09
C ARG A 300 -2.21 -39.63 -4.36
N PHE A 301 -3.20 -40.36 -4.86
CA PHE A 301 -3.67 -41.64 -4.32
C PHE A 301 -3.94 -42.56 -5.52
N LEU A 302 -3.36 -43.76 -5.50
CA LEU A 302 -3.83 -44.84 -6.39
C LEU A 302 -5.16 -45.32 -5.84
N SER A 303 -6.24 -45.16 -6.60
CA SER A 303 -7.52 -45.74 -6.20
C SER A 303 -7.49 -47.24 -6.48
N SER A 304 -8.13 -48.05 -5.63
CA SER A 304 -8.22 -49.50 -5.79
C SER A 304 -8.99 -49.95 -7.05
N LEU A 305 -9.67 -49.03 -7.74
CA LEU A 305 -10.32 -49.26 -9.04
C LEU A 305 -9.36 -49.06 -10.22
N ASP A 306 -8.31 -48.25 -10.05
CA ASP A 306 -7.31 -47.98 -11.10
C ASP A 306 -6.19 -49.04 -11.15
N GLU A 307 -6.09 -49.93 -10.16
CA GLU A 307 -5.13 -51.05 -10.14
C GLU A 307 -5.30 -52.02 -11.32
N TYR A 308 -6.49 -52.11 -11.92
CA TYR A 308 -6.75 -52.98 -13.08
C TYR A 308 -6.38 -52.32 -14.43
N ASN A 309 -6.18 -51.01 -14.47
CA ASN A 309 -5.71 -50.29 -15.66
C ASN A 309 -4.18 -50.09 -15.58
N LEU A 310 -3.43 -51.19 -15.64
CA LEU A 310 -1.95 -51.21 -15.67
C LEU A 310 -1.32 -50.39 -16.81
N ALA A 311 -2.10 -49.91 -17.79
CA ALA A 311 -1.60 -49.23 -18.99
C ALA A 311 -1.63 -47.69 -18.94
N SER A 312 -2.35 -47.06 -18.00
CA SER A 312 -2.42 -45.59 -17.93
C SER A 312 -1.93 -45.12 -16.58
N SER A 313 -0.67 -44.66 -16.52
CA SER A 313 -0.24 -43.71 -15.50
C SER A 313 -1.11 -42.46 -15.65
N SER A 314 -2.29 -42.46 -15.00
CA SER A 314 -3.28 -41.40 -15.16
C SER A 314 -2.78 -40.15 -14.42
N ARG A 315 -1.97 -39.37 -15.13
CA ARG A 315 -1.49 -38.06 -14.67
C ARG A 315 -2.69 -37.12 -14.55
N ARG A 316 -2.52 -36.11 -13.70
CA ARG A 316 -3.48 -35.04 -13.46
C ARG A 316 -2.98 -33.73 -14.06
N GLU A 317 -3.88 -32.97 -14.65
CA GLU A 317 -3.63 -31.61 -15.11
C GLU A 317 -3.39 -30.70 -13.90
N SER A 318 -2.24 -30.03 -13.85
CA SER A 318 -1.82 -29.15 -12.74
C SER A 318 -1.13 -27.88 -13.24
N SER A 319 -1.47 -27.44 -14.46
CA SER A 319 -0.89 -26.28 -15.13
C SER A 319 -1.27 -24.98 -14.42
N MET A 320 -0.38 -23.99 -14.54
CA MET A 320 -0.62 -22.64 -14.06
C MET A 320 -1.29 -21.81 -15.16
N SER A 321 -2.52 -21.37 -14.91
CA SER A 321 -3.27 -20.46 -15.78
C SER A 321 -3.44 -19.09 -15.15
N LEU A 322 -3.75 -18.10 -15.99
CA LEU A 322 -4.15 -16.79 -15.52
C LEU A 322 -5.47 -16.86 -14.76
N LYS A 323 -5.55 -16.07 -13.67
CA LYS A 323 -6.73 -16.02 -12.79
C LYS A 323 -7.84 -15.17 -13.41
N HIS A 324 -9.03 -15.27 -12.80
CA HIS A 324 -10.23 -14.54 -13.24
C HIS A 324 -10.03 -13.01 -13.30
N GLY A 325 -10.34 -12.42 -14.45
CA GLY A 325 -10.22 -11.00 -14.75
C GLY A 325 -8.78 -10.49 -14.90
N GLU A 326 -7.80 -11.37 -15.06
CA GLU A 326 -6.43 -11.00 -15.39
C GLU A 326 -6.19 -11.06 -16.90
N LYS A 327 -5.38 -10.14 -17.39
CA LYS A 327 -4.98 -10.05 -18.79
C LYS A 327 -3.62 -9.38 -18.87
N GLY A 328 -2.92 -9.57 -19.98
CA GLY A 328 -1.66 -8.87 -20.20
C GLY A 328 -0.86 -9.48 -21.33
N VAL A 329 0.42 -9.16 -21.34
CA VAL A 329 1.42 -9.65 -22.28
C VAL A 329 2.53 -10.32 -21.48
N ILE A 330 2.99 -11.48 -21.93
CA ILE A 330 4.16 -12.13 -21.33
C ILE A 330 5.39 -11.29 -21.65
N ASP A 331 6.17 -10.95 -20.62
CA ASP A 331 7.29 -10.02 -20.72
C ASP A 331 8.64 -10.74 -20.60
N PHE A 332 8.76 -11.63 -19.62
CA PHE A 332 10.02 -12.29 -19.32
C PHE A 332 9.78 -13.70 -18.79
N VAL A 333 10.50 -14.68 -19.32
CA VAL A 333 10.45 -16.09 -18.90
C VAL A 333 11.80 -16.46 -18.34
N LEU A 334 11.82 -16.96 -17.11
CA LEU A 334 13.01 -17.42 -16.41
C LEU A 334 12.85 -18.90 -16.07
N ILE A 335 13.84 -19.69 -16.45
CA ILE A 335 13.95 -21.10 -16.09
C ILE A 335 15.24 -21.25 -15.29
N THR A 336 15.15 -21.79 -14.09
CA THR A 336 16.29 -22.01 -13.19
C THR A 336 16.05 -23.28 -12.39
N GLU A 337 17.00 -23.66 -11.54
CA GLU A 337 16.83 -24.71 -10.55
C GLU A 337 16.75 -24.11 -9.14
N ASN A 338 15.97 -24.72 -8.27
CA ASN A 338 15.95 -24.36 -6.85
C ASN A 338 17.16 -24.98 -6.12
N SER A 339 17.32 -24.69 -4.82
CA SER A 339 18.39 -25.27 -3.99
C SER A 339 18.33 -26.80 -3.84
N GLU A 340 17.21 -27.42 -4.16
CA GLU A 340 16.96 -28.86 -4.10
C GLU A 340 17.17 -29.55 -5.47
N GLY A 341 17.52 -28.79 -6.52
CA GLY A 341 17.68 -29.30 -7.89
C GLY A 341 16.37 -29.51 -8.65
N ASN A 342 15.26 -28.94 -8.18
CA ASN A 342 13.97 -28.94 -8.88
C ASN A 342 13.94 -27.81 -9.92
N LYS A 343 13.38 -28.08 -11.10
CA LYS A 343 13.20 -27.07 -12.16
C LYS A 343 12.16 -26.04 -11.71
N LEU A 344 12.57 -24.78 -11.61
CA LEU A 344 11.77 -23.61 -11.25
C LEU A 344 11.54 -22.76 -12.49
N ILE A 345 10.28 -22.49 -12.80
CA ILE A 345 9.87 -21.67 -13.93
C ILE A 345 9.11 -20.46 -13.41
N GLN A 346 9.54 -19.28 -13.83
CA GLN A 346 8.91 -18.01 -13.48
C GLN A 346 8.60 -17.24 -14.76
N VAL A 347 7.33 -16.92 -14.97
CA VAL A 347 6.86 -16.17 -16.14
C VAL A 347 6.28 -14.84 -15.68
N ARG A 348 6.88 -13.73 -16.08
CA ARG A 348 6.40 -12.38 -15.76
C ARG A 348 5.37 -11.91 -16.78
N LEU A 349 4.19 -11.56 -16.28
CA LEU A 349 3.14 -10.87 -17.01
C LEU A 349 3.29 -9.36 -16.81
N ARG A 350 3.11 -8.59 -17.89
CA ARG A 350 2.92 -7.13 -17.83
C ARG A 350 1.55 -6.73 -18.37
N ASP A 351 0.89 -5.80 -17.71
CA ASP A 351 -0.42 -5.27 -18.10
C ASP A 351 -0.40 -3.74 -18.08
N GLN A 352 -0.79 -3.11 -19.19
CA GLN A 352 -0.81 -1.66 -19.28
C GLN A 352 -2.08 -1.12 -18.62
N ARG A 353 -1.89 -0.30 -17.58
CA ARG A 353 -2.94 0.34 -16.79
C ARG A 353 -3.03 1.83 -17.16
N ILE A 354 -3.91 2.11 -18.12
CA ILE A 354 -4.35 3.47 -18.42
C ILE A 354 -5.31 3.91 -17.30
N PRO A 355 -5.20 5.15 -16.78
CA PRO A 355 -6.14 5.66 -15.78
C PRO A 355 -7.59 5.53 -16.24
N GLU A 356 -8.42 4.95 -15.40
CA GLU A 356 -9.84 4.75 -15.65
C GLU A 356 -10.70 5.23 -14.47
N ILE A 357 -12.01 5.36 -14.70
CA ILE A 357 -12.97 5.76 -13.67
C ILE A 357 -12.91 4.77 -12.50
N GLY A 358 -12.73 5.27 -11.28
CA GLY A 358 -12.55 4.45 -10.09
C GLY A 358 -11.10 4.35 -9.60
N ASP A 359 -10.10 4.70 -10.42
CA ASP A 359 -8.71 4.74 -9.96
C ASP A 359 -8.49 5.90 -8.97
N LYS A 360 -7.60 5.65 -8.00
CA LYS A 360 -7.31 6.60 -6.91
C LYS A 360 -6.06 7.42 -7.17
N PHE A 361 -6.20 8.73 -6.95
CA PHE A 361 -5.12 9.71 -6.99
C PHE A 361 -5.10 10.53 -5.71
N THR A 362 -4.00 11.20 -5.44
CA THR A 362 -3.88 12.06 -4.27
C THR A 362 -2.84 13.14 -4.46
N SER A 363 -3.08 14.30 -3.85
CA SER A 363 -2.00 15.25 -3.62
C SER A 363 -1.08 14.77 -2.49
N ARG A 364 0.07 15.45 -2.32
CA ARG A 364 0.98 15.22 -1.19
C ARG A 364 0.39 15.60 0.17
N HIS A 365 -0.66 16.43 0.19
CA HIS A 365 -1.32 16.96 1.39
C HIS A 365 -2.48 16.10 1.90
N GLY A 366 -2.54 14.83 1.49
CA GLY A 366 -3.58 13.91 1.95
C GLY A 366 -4.97 14.15 1.33
N GLN A 367 -5.08 14.92 0.25
CA GLN A 367 -6.32 15.06 -0.53
C GLN A 367 -6.44 13.88 -1.51
N LYS A 368 -7.00 12.77 -1.03
CA LYS A 368 -7.27 11.60 -1.87
C LYS A 368 -8.55 11.82 -2.66
N GLY A 369 -8.54 11.38 -3.91
CA GLY A 369 -9.74 11.36 -4.71
C GLY A 369 -9.81 10.19 -5.68
N VAL A 370 -11.03 9.92 -6.13
CA VAL A 370 -11.34 8.87 -7.12
C VAL A 370 -11.74 9.57 -8.42
N ILE A 371 -11.26 9.07 -9.55
CA ILE A 371 -11.73 9.58 -10.84
C ILE A 371 -13.20 9.22 -11.02
N SER A 372 -14.06 10.22 -11.16
CA SER A 372 -15.49 10.04 -11.42
C SER A 372 -15.83 10.17 -12.90
N LEU A 373 -15.20 11.12 -13.58
CA LEU A 373 -15.45 11.44 -14.97
C LEU A 373 -14.14 11.78 -15.69
N ILE A 374 -14.03 11.31 -16.93
CA ILE A 374 -12.94 11.65 -17.85
C ILE A 374 -13.57 12.46 -18.98
N VAL A 375 -13.27 13.75 -19.03
CA VAL A 375 -13.91 14.72 -19.93
C VAL A 375 -13.06 14.92 -21.19
N PRO A 376 -13.65 14.96 -22.40
CA PRO A 376 -12.93 15.30 -23.62
C PRO A 376 -12.19 16.65 -23.51
N GLU A 377 -10.99 16.76 -24.09
CA GLU A 377 -10.18 17.98 -24.02
C GLU A 377 -10.88 19.23 -24.61
N ALA A 378 -11.83 19.04 -25.53
CA ALA A 378 -12.63 20.12 -26.10
C ALA A 378 -13.58 20.76 -25.07
N ASP A 379 -14.13 19.94 -24.16
CA ASP A 379 -15.14 20.39 -23.19
C ASP A 379 -14.51 20.91 -21.88
N ILE A 380 -13.22 20.66 -21.68
CA ILE A 380 -12.48 21.15 -20.51
C ILE A 380 -12.41 22.69 -20.53
N PRO A 381 -12.70 23.35 -19.39
CA PRO A 381 -12.50 24.80 -19.24
C PRO A 381 -11.06 25.21 -19.56
N PHE A 382 -10.89 26.35 -20.22
CA PHE A 382 -9.56 26.83 -20.62
C PHE A 382 -9.36 28.30 -20.23
N SER A 383 -8.12 28.68 -19.94
CA SER A 383 -7.77 30.07 -19.60
C SER A 383 -7.66 30.95 -20.84
N ALA A 384 -7.62 32.27 -20.65
CA ALA A 384 -7.31 33.21 -21.72
C ALA A 384 -5.94 32.95 -22.40
N SER A 385 -4.99 32.38 -21.66
CA SER A 385 -3.68 31.94 -22.16
C SER A 385 -3.71 30.60 -22.89
N GLY A 386 -4.88 29.93 -22.96
CA GLY A 386 -5.07 28.63 -23.61
C GLY A 386 -4.69 27.43 -22.73
N VAL A 387 -4.39 27.64 -21.43
CA VAL A 387 -4.08 26.56 -20.49
C VAL A 387 -5.35 25.78 -20.19
N LYS A 388 -5.28 24.46 -20.36
CA LYS A 388 -6.33 23.51 -19.99
C LYS A 388 -5.85 22.70 -18.79
N PRO A 389 -6.61 22.68 -17.67
CA PRO A 389 -6.24 21.88 -16.52
C PRO A 389 -6.29 20.38 -16.84
N ASP A 390 -5.41 19.62 -16.19
CA ASP A 390 -5.37 18.17 -16.26
C ASP A 390 -6.39 17.55 -15.30
N ILE A 391 -6.55 18.19 -14.13
CA ILE A 391 -7.42 17.75 -13.05
C ILE A 391 -8.31 18.91 -12.60
N LEU A 392 -9.61 18.68 -12.51
CA LEU A 392 -10.55 19.59 -11.85
C LEU A 392 -10.88 19.08 -10.46
N PHE A 393 -10.56 19.89 -9.44
CA PHE A 393 -10.76 19.58 -8.04
C PHE A 393 -11.89 20.39 -7.42
N GLY A 394 -12.73 19.74 -6.61
CA GLY A 394 -13.86 20.40 -5.97
C GLY A 394 -13.44 21.38 -4.87
N PRO A 395 -13.95 22.62 -4.84
CA PRO A 395 -13.55 23.63 -3.84
C PRO A 395 -13.95 23.27 -2.40
N HIS A 396 -14.97 22.44 -2.20
CA HIS A 396 -15.56 22.17 -0.88
C HIS A 396 -14.62 21.39 0.06
N GLY A 397 -13.66 20.65 -0.51
CA GLY A 397 -12.69 19.87 0.26
C GLY A 397 -11.58 20.70 0.91
N ILE A 398 -11.42 21.98 0.55
CA ILE A 398 -10.32 22.81 1.05
C ILE A 398 -10.65 23.42 2.42
N PRO A 399 -11.78 24.14 2.59
CA PRO A 399 -12.11 24.77 3.88
C PRO A 399 -12.33 23.74 4.99
N SER A 400 -12.99 22.62 4.68
CA SER A 400 -13.29 21.55 5.65
C SER A 400 -12.05 20.81 6.15
N ARG A 401 -10.98 20.78 5.35
CA ARG A 401 -9.77 20.01 5.66
C ARG A 401 -8.60 20.87 6.11
N MET A 402 -8.72 22.18 5.94
CA MET A 402 -7.70 23.16 6.33
C MET A 402 -6.32 22.84 5.74
N THR A 403 -6.28 22.37 4.49
CA THR A 403 -5.02 22.06 3.77
C THR A 403 -4.53 23.31 3.05
N VAL A 404 -3.97 24.26 3.80
CA VAL A 404 -3.46 25.53 3.23
C VAL A 404 -2.19 25.28 2.43
N ALA A 405 -1.34 24.36 2.89
CA ALA A 405 -0.12 23.96 2.18
C ALA A 405 -0.40 23.51 0.74
N HIS A 406 -1.55 22.89 0.49
CA HIS A 406 -2.00 22.52 -0.86
C HIS A 406 -2.19 23.73 -1.78
N LEU A 407 -2.71 24.85 -1.27
CA LEU A 407 -2.87 26.08 -2.04
C LEU A 407 -1.51 26.76 -2.28
N ILE A 408 -0.64 26.78 -1.27
CA ILE A 408 0.71 27.33 -1.38
C ILE A 408 1.53 26.53 -2.41
N GLU A 409 1.42 25.19 -2.42
CA GLU A 409 2.08 24.33 -3.41
C GLU A 409 1.61 24.67 -4.83
N ILE A 410 0.32 24.95 -5.05
CA ILE A 410 -0.22 25.31 -6.38
C ILE A 410 0.36 26.64 -6.87
N ILE A 411 0.46 27.65 -6.01
CA ILE A 411 1.05 28.94 -6.35
C ILE A 411 2.55 28.78 -6.59
N GLY A 412 3.27 28.14 -5.68
CA GLY A 412 4.71 27.88 -5.81
C GLY A 412 5.04 27.07 -7.06
N GLY A 413 4.24 26.05 -7.39
CA GLY A 413 4.43 25.25 -8.59
C GLY A 413 4.21 26.07 -9.86
N LYS A 414 3.23 26.98 -9.86
CA LYS A 414 2.99 27.90 -10.98
C LYS A 414 4.13 28.91 -11.14
N THR A 415 4.55 29.55 -10.05
CA THR A 415 5.69 30.49 -10.04
C THR A 415 6.96 29.80 -10.52
N GLY A 416 7.30 28.63 -9.97
CA GLY A 416 8.49 27.88 -10.37
C GLY A 416 8.45 27.40 -11.82
N ALA A 417 7.29 27.00 -12.33
CA ALA A 417 7.13 26.65 -13.74
C ALA A 417 7.35 27.84 -14.68
N LEU A 418 6.95 29.05 -14.27
CA LEU A 418 7.10 30.28 -15.06
C LEU A 418 8.50 30.88 -14.97
N SER A 419 9.12 30.91 -13.78
CA SER A 419 10.47 31.43 -13.60
C SER A 419 11.58 30.42 -13.95
N GLY A 420 11.22 29.16 -14.18
CA GLY A 420 12.15 28.10 -14.59
C GLY A 420 13.05 27.61 -13.45
N ARG A 421 12.60 27.75 -12.19
CA ARG A 421 13.33 27.30 -10.99
C ARG A 421 12.50 26.33 -10.17
N LEU A 422 13.18 25.48 -9.40
CA LEU A 422 12.53 24.67 -8.37
C LEU A 422 12.29 25.55 -7.13
N VAL A 423 11.09 25.45 -6.55
CA VAL A 423 10.71 26.22 -5.35
C VAL A 423 10.99 25.38 -4.11
N ASN A 424 11.63 25.99 -3.10
CA ASN A 424 11.91 25.35 -1.83
C ASN A 424 10.71 25.45 -0.87
N GLY A 425 10.05 24.31 -0.65
CA GLY A 425 8.97 24.12 0.31
C GLY A 425 9.38 23.27 1.52
N THR A 426 10.63 23.32 1.96
CA THR A 426 11.10 22.57 3.15
C THR A 426 10.31 22.97 4.40
N VAL A 427 9.95 22.00 5.25
CA VAL A 427 9.18 22.27 6.47
C VAL A 427 10.00 23.19 7.39
N TYR A 428 9.40 24.27 7.88
CA TYR A 428 10.01 25.34 8.70
C TYR A 428 11.02 26.26 7.97
N GLU A 429 11.73 25.76 6.96
CA GLU A 429 12.72 26.52 6.16
C GLU A 429 12.25 26.73 4.70
N SER A 430 10.96 27.02 4.52
CA SER A 430 10.38 27.25 3.20
C SER A 430 10.56 28.70 2.75
N GLU A 431 10.51 28.93 1.43
CA GLU A 431 10.35 30.27 0.89
C GLU A 431 9.04 30.90 1.42
N ASN A 432 9.08 32.20 1.75
CA ASN A 432 7.91 32.91 2.26
C ASN A 432 6.83 32.98 1.18
N GLU A 433 5.59 32.74 1.58
CA GLU A 433 4.42 32.79 0.70
C GLU A 433 4.31 34.14 -0.04
N GLN A 434 4.54 35.24 0.67
CA GLN A 434 4.41 36.59 0.11
C GLN A 434 5.41 36.84 -1.02
N ASP A 435 6.63 36.32 -0.89
CA ASP A 435 7.68 36.48 -1.91
C ASP A 435 7.32 35.70 -3.17
N ILE A 436 6.80 34.48 -3.02
CA ILE A 436 6.30 33.66 -4.13
C ILE A 436 5.14 34.36 -4.87
N ARG A 437 4.22 35.00 -4.14
CA ARG A 437 3.10 35.76 -4.71
C ARG A 437 3.57 37.03 -5.43
N ASN A 438 4.55 37.74 -4.86
CA ASN A 438 5.15 38.91 -5.47
C ASN A 438 5.87 38.55 -6.78
N GLU A 439 6.62 37.45 -6.80
CA GLU A 439 7.26 36.92 -8.02
C GLU A 439 6.21 36.55 -9.07
N LEU A 440 5.12 35.88 -8.68
CA LEU A 440 4.01 35.58 -9.60
C LEU A 440 3.42 36.85 -10.23
N CYS A 441 3.28 37.92 -9.45
CA CYS A 441 2.82 39.22 -9.91
C CYS A 441 3.78 39.85 -10.93
N GLN A 442 5.09 39.77 -10.68
CA GLN A 442 6.12 40.24 -11.62
C GLN A 442 6.10 39.47 -12.94
N LEU A 443 5.71 38.20 -12.92
CA LEU A 443 5.56 37.35 -14.10
C LEU A 443 4.26 37.61 -14.90
N GLY A 444 3.47 38.63 -14.51
CA GLY A 444 2.27 39.05 -15.23
C GLY A 444 1.00 38.29 -14.86
N PHE A 445 1.04 37.47 -13.81
CA PHE A 445 -0.13 36.79 -13.26
C PHE A 445 -0.65 37.52 -12.02
N ARG A 446 -1.84 37.15 -11.54
CA ARG A 446 -2.39 37.72 -10.30
C ARG A 446 -1.73 37.10 -9.08
N GLU A 447 -1.48 37.89 -8.05
CA GLU A 447 -0.99 37.43 -6.75
C GLU A 447 -1.89 36.36 -6.11
N ASP A 448 -3.20 36.42 -6.36
CA ASP A 448 -4.20 35.48 -5.82
C ASP A 448 -4.16 34.09 -6.49
N GLY A 449 -3.31 33.89 -7.52
CA GLY A 449 -3.26 32.63 -8.29
C GLY A 449 -4.52 32.33 -9.13
N THR A 450 -5.47 33.27 -9.20
CA THR A 450 -6.73 33.10 -9.95
C THR A 450 -6.64 33.64 -11.38
N GLU A 451 -7.32 32.96 -12.30
CA GLU A 451 -7.43 33.34 -13.71
C GLU A 451 -8.89 33.33 -14.19
N LEU A 452 -9.14 34.01 -15.31
CA LEU A 452 -10.41 33.90 -16.03
C LEU A 452 -10.38 32.63 -16.89
N LEU A 453 -11.38 31.76 -16.69
CA LEU A 453 -11.61 30.59 -17.51
C LEU A 453 -12.85 30.78 -18.38
N TYR A 454 -12.87 30.09 -19.52
CA TYR A 454 -13.99 29.98 -20.44
C TYR A 454 -14.51 28.54 -20.42
N ASN A 455 -15.81 28.40 -20.59
CA ASN A 455 -16.46 27.10 -20.69
C ASN A 455 -16.10 26.45 -22.04
N GLY A 456 -15.56 25.23 -22.01
CA GLY A 456 -15.18 24.49 -23.23
C GLY A 456 -16.37 24.11 -24.12
N THR A 457 -17.56 23.93 -23.55
CA THR A 457 -18.76 23.55 -24.31
C THR A 457 -19.47 24.75 -24.94
N THR A 458 -19.63 25.85 -24.19
CA THR A 458 -20.41 27.02 -24.66
C THR A 458 -19.55 28.15 -25.20
N GLY A 459 -18.27 28.21 -24.83
CA GLY A 459 -17.37 29.33 -25.12
C GLY A 459 -17.60 30.56 -24.23
N GLU A 460 -18.59 30.55 -23.34
CA GLU A 460 -18.87 31.66 -22.45
C GLU A 460 -17.84 31.76 -21.32
N MET A 461 -17.53 32.99 -20.92
CA MET A 461 -16.64 33.26 -19.79
C MET A 461 -17.34 32.95 -18.46
N TYR A 462 -16.65 32.29 -17.53
CA TYR A 462 -17.18 32.12 -16.18
C TYR A 462 -17.28 33.47 -15.45
N PRO A 463 -18.36 33.71 -14.67
CA PRO A 463 -18.53 34.96 -13.95
C PRO A 463 -17.52 35.12 -12.80
N SER A 464 -17.00 34.00 -12.27
CA SER A 464 -15.98 33.98 -11.23
C SER A 464 -14.60 33.63 -11.79
N ARG A 465 -13.56 34.15 -11.15
CA ARG A 465 -12.18 33.74 -11.41
C ARG A 465 -11.92 32.42 -10.72
N ILE A 466 -11.16 31.56 -11.38
CA ILE A 466 -10.87 30.20 -10.92
C ILE A 466 -9.42 30.12 -10.50
N PHE A 467 -9.16 29.49 -9.36
CA PHE A 467 -7.82 29.26 -8.87
C PHE A 467 -7.19 28.10 -9.65
N ILE A 468 -6.07 28.38 -10.32
CA ILE A 468 -5.40 27.43 -11.22
C ILE A 468 -3.88 27.55 -11.11
N GLY A 469 -3.20 26.41 -11.05
CA GLY A 469 -1.75 26.35 -11.04
C GLY A 469 -1.23 24.91 -11.11
N ASN A 470 0.06 24.73 -10.83
CA ASN A 470 0.74 23.45 -10.98
C ASN A 470 0.98 22.81 -9.61
N ILE A 471 0.68 21.53 -9.50
CA ILE A 471 0.88 20.76 -8.27
C ILE A 471 1.45 19.37 -8.59
N TYR A 472 2.20 18.78 -7.67
CA TYR A 472 2.67 17.41 -7.82
C TYR A 472 1.63 16.40 -7.31
N TYR A 473 1.14 15.55 -8.20
CA TYR A 473 0.09 14.57 -7.94
C TYR A 473 0.60 13.13 -8.02
N LEU A 474 0.04 12.27 -7.17
CA LEU A 474 0.45 10.88 -7.02
C LEU A 474 -0.69 9.95 -7.48
N LYS A 475 -0.37 9.01 -8.37
CA LYS A 475 -1.26 7.88 -8.67
C LYS A 475 -1.04 6.78 -7.63
N LEU A 476 -2.11 6.30 -6.99
CA LEU A 476 -2.00 5.27 -5.95
C LEU A 476 -2.11 3.86 -6.56
N LYS A 477 -1.51 2.87 -5.89
CA LYS A 477 -1.63 1.43 -6.24
C LYS A 477 -3.05 0.84 -6.16
N HIS A 478 -4.03 1.64 -5.74
CA HIS A 478 -5.42 1.23 -5.62
C HIS A 478 -6.16 1.44 -6.94
N LEU A 479 -6.00 0.48 -7.86
CA LEU A 479 -6.63 0.50 -9.17
C LEU A 479 -7.96 -0.26 -9.16
N VAL A 480 -8.97 0.25 -9.87
CA VAL A 480 -10.32 -0.35 -9.88
C VAL A 480 -10.33 -1.73 -10.55
N ALA A 481 -9.53 -1.93 -11.60
CA ALA A 481 -9.41 -3.21 -12.28
C ALA A 481 -8.97 -4.36 -11.36
N ASN A 482 -8.25 -4.05 -10.27
CA ASN A 482 -7.82 -5.04 -9.27
C ASN A 482 -8.89 -5.30 -8.21
N LYS A 483 -9.97 -4.52 -8.15
CA LYS A 483 -11.02 -4.59 -7.13
C LYS A 483 -12.34 -5.14 -7.65
N LEU A 484 -12.71 -4.83 -8.90
CA LEU A 484 -13.95 -5.33 -9.49
C LEU A 484 -13.95 -6.85 -9.52
N HIS A 485 -15.00 -7.44 -8.94
CA HIS A 485 -15.28 -8.86 -9.03
C HIS A 485 -16.78 -9.10 -8.91
N SER A 486 -17.27 -10.10 -9.63
CA SER A 486 -18.67 -10.50 -9.58
C SER A 486 -18.74 -12.01 -9.72
N ARG A 487 -19.69 -12.63 -9.02
CA ARG A 487 -19.91 -14.08 -9.06
C ARG A 487 -21.39 -14.36 -9.29
N ALA A 488 -21.69 -15.15 -10.31
CA ALA A 488 -23.04 -15.71 -10.51
C ALA A 488 -23.12 -17.12 -9.88
N ARG A 489 -22.36 -18.07 -10.43
CA ARG A 489 -22.10 -19.40 -9.86
C ARG A 489 -20.62 -19.69 -9.99
N GLY A 490 -20.09 -20.54 -9.13
CA GLY A 490 -18.66 -20.81 -9.09
C GLY A 490 -18.35 -22.00 -8.19
N PRO A 491 -17.06 -22.33 -8.00
CA PRO A 491 -16.65 -23.43 -7.16
C PRO A 491 -17.13 -23.27 -5.73
N ILE A 492 -17.38 -24.41 -5.09
CA ILE A 492 -17.80 -24.51 -3.69
C ILE A 492 -16.72 -25.24 -2.89
N GLN A 493 -16.61 -24.90 -1.62
CA GLN A 493 -15.76 -25.61 -0.69
C GLN A 493 -16.33 -27.01 -0.46
N LEU A 494 -15.49 -28.05 -0.55
CA LEU A 494 -15.93 -29.45 -0.47
C LEU A 494 -16.59 -29.79 0.87
N LEU A 495 -16.06 -29.26 1.98
CA LEU A 495 -16.56 -29.55 3.32
C LEU A 495 -17.94 -28.95 3.56
N THR A 496 -18.11 -27.66 3.32
CA THR A 496 -19.32 -26.90 3.68
C THR A 496 -20.30 -26.74 2.52
N ARG A 497 -19.89 -27.08 1.29
CA ARG A 497 -20.62 -26.81 0.05
C ARG A 497 -20.96 -25.33 -0.19
N GLN A 498 -20.32 -24.43 0.54
CA GLN A 498 -20.51 -23.00 0.38
C GLN A 498 -19.59 -22.42 -0.71
N PRO A 499 -19.94 -21.26 -1.29
CA PRO A 499 -19.04 -20.49 -2.14
C PRO A 499 -17.62 -20.34 -1.56
N THR A 500 -16.60 -20.53 -2.40
CA THR A 500 -15.21 -20.22 -2.06
C THR A 500 -15.00 -18.76 -1.67
N GLU A 501 -13.89 -18.46 -0.99
CA GLU A 501 -13.48 -17.09 -0.66
C GLU A 501 -12.40 -16.56 -1.62
N GLY A 502 -12.47 -15.26 -1.90
CA GLY A 502 -11.46 -14.51 -2.64
C GLY A 502 -11.61 -14.54 -4.16
N ARG A 503 -11.36 -13.39 -4.81
CA ARG A 503 -11.48 -13.20 -6.27
C ARG A 503 -10.68 -14.24 -7.08
N ALA A 504 -9.46 -14.56 -6.65
CA ALA A 504 -8.58 -15.51 -7.32
C ALA A 504 -9.16 -16.93 -7.43
N LYS A 505 -10.14 -17.29 -6.57
CA LYS A 505 -10.82 -18.58 -6.54
C LYS A 505 -12.29 -18.46 -6.95
N GLU A 506 -12.64 -17.40 -7.68
CA GLU A 506 -14.01 -17.07 -8.06
C GLU A 506 -14.96 -17.02 -6.84
N GLY A 507 -14.42 -16.52 -5.72
CA GLY A 507 -15.12 -16.51 -4.45
C GLY A 507 -16.33 -15.57 -4.42
N GLY A 508 -17.29 -15.89 -3.57
CA GLY A 508 -18.47 -15.06 -3.34
C GLY A 508 -18.23 -13.97 -2.30
N LEU A 509 -19.20 -13.06 -2.18
CA LEU A 509 -19.28 -12.14 -1.05
C LEU A 509 -19.92 -12.84 0.14
N ARG A 510 -19.39 -12.58 1.33
CA ARG A 510 -19.94 -13.11 2.57
C ARG A 510 -21.10 -12.24 3.04
N LEU A 511 -22.24 -12.86 3.29
CA LEU A 511 -23.33 -12.24 4.03
C LEU A 511 -23.12 -12.52 5.52
N GLY A 512 -22.81 -11.50 6.30
CA GLY A 512 -22.56 -11.60 7.73
C GLY A 512 -23.83 -11.42 8.56
N GLU A 513 -23.64 -11.41 9.88
CA GLU A 513 -24.74 -11.21 10.83
C GLU A 513 -25.34 -9.81 10.75
N MET A 514 -24.49 -8.79 10.56
CA MET A 514 -24.93 -7.41 10.41
C MET A 514 -25.79 -7.22 9.16
N GLU A 515 -25.41 -7.81 8.03
CA GLU A 515 -26.21 -7.76 6.81
C GLU A 515 -27.51 -8.57 6.93
N LYS A 516 -27.50 -9.66 7.71
CA LYS A 516 -28.74 -10.38 8.06
C LYS A 516 -29.67 -9.49 8.90
N ASP A 517 -29.14 -8.80 9.91
CA ASP A 517 -29.92 -7.94 10.79
C ASP A 517 -30.54 -6.74 10.03
N THR A 518 -29.88 -6.21 9.00
CA THR A 518 -30.48 -5.16 8.16
C THR A 518 -31.69 -5.68 7.38
N PHE A 519 -31.64 -6.90 6.83
CA PHE A 519 -32.81 -7.52 6.19
C PHE A 519 -33.96 -7.77 7.16
N VAL A 520 -33.64 -8.20 8.38
CA VAL A 520 -34.65 -8.39 9.45
C VAL A 520 -35.28 -7.06 9.84
N ALA A 521 -34.49 -6.00 10.00
CA ALA A 521 -34.98 -4.66 10.32
C ALA A 521 -35.90 -4.10 9.23
N HIS A 522 -35.61 -4.38 7.95
CA HIS A 522 -36.50 -4.05 6.84
C HIS A 522 -37.74 -4.95 6.73
N GLY A 523 -37.82 -6.04 7.50
CA GLY A 523 -38.90 -7.02 7.40
C GLY A 523 -38.84 -7.87 6.12
N ALA A 524 -37.70 -7.92 5.44
CA ALA A 524 -37.52 -8.60 4.15
C ALA A 524 -37.30 -10.11 4.30
N SER A 525 -38.26 -10.81 4.93
CA SER A 525 -38.14 -12.23 5.31
C SER A 525 -37.96 -13.19 4.13
N LEU A 526 -38.66 -12.96 3.00
CA LEU A 526 -38.53 -13.78 1.79
C LEU A 526 -37.16 -13.61 1.13
N LEU A 527 -36.66 -12.37 1.03
CA LEU A 527 -35.34 -12.08 0.49
C LEU A 527 -34.24 -12.68 1.37
N LEU A 528 -34.41 -12.61 2.69
CA LEU A 528 -33.50 -13.24 3.63
C LEU A 528 -33.40 -14.75 3.37
N LYS A 529 -34.56 -15.42 3.26
CA LYS A 529 -34.60 -16.85 2.95
C LYS A 529 -33.88 -17.18 1.63
N GLU A 530 -34.18 -16.44 0.55
CA GLU A 530 -33.54 -16.64 -0.75
C GLU A 530 -32.01 -16.50 -0.68
N ARG A 531 -31.51 -15.51 0.08
CA ARG A 531 -30.05 -15.29 0.23
C ARG A 531 -29.37 -16.37 1.08
N PHE A 532 -30.06 -16.90 2.09
CA PHE A 532 -29.53 -17.99 2.94
C PHE A 532 -29.66 -19.38 2.31
N ASP A 533 -30.42 -19.54 1.22
CA ASP A 533 -30.55 -20.80 0.45
C ASP A 533 -29.29 -21.16 -0.39
N SER A 534 -28.12 -20.59 -0.06
CA SER A 534 -26.86 -20.77 -0.79
C SER A 534 -26.34 -22.22 -0.82
N ASP A 535 -26.62 -22.99 0.24
CA ASP A 535 -26.17 -24.36 0.46
C ASP A 535 -27.35 -25.32 0.67
N ARG A 536 -28.49 -25.00 0.05
CA ARG A 536 -29.72 -25.80 0.13
C ARG A 536 -29.47 -27.28 -0.18
N THR A 537 -29.88 -28.16 0.73
CA THR A 537 -29.83 -29.62 0.57
C THR A 537 -31.14 -30.26 1.05
N VAL A 538 -31.58 -31.31 0.34
CA VAL A 538 -32.72 -32.14 0.73
C VAL A 538 -32.20 -33.40 1.42
N ILE A 539 -32.69 -33.68 2.62
CA ILE A 539 -32.21 -34.77 3.47
C ILE A 539 -33.39 -35.61 3.96
N PRO A 540 -33.32 -36.95 3.85
CA PRO A 540 -34.34 -37.83 4.38
C PRO A 540 -34.23 -37.93 5.91
N ILE A 541 -35.34 -37.72 6.62
CA ILE A 541 -35.42 -37.82 8.09
C ILE A 541 -36.47 -38.86 8.49
N CYS A 542 -36.12 -39.69 9.46
CA CYS A 542 -37.01 -40.69 10.03
C CYS A 542 -38.00 -40.05 11.01
N GLU A 543 -39.31 -40.28 10.83
CA GLU A 543 -40.36 -39.75 11.71
C GLU A 543 -40.34 -40.35 13.12
N GLY A 544 -39.91 -41.61 13.25
CA GLY A 544 -39.87 -42.31 14.55
C GLY A 544 -38.75 -41.81 15.48
N CYS A 545 -37.52 -41.74 14.98
CA CYS A 545 -36.35 -41.36 15.80
C CYS A 545 -35.91 -39.91 15.61
N GLY A 546 -36.31 -39.21 14.55
CA GLY A 546 -35.90 -37.84 14.25
C GLY A 546 -34.45 -37.72 13.75
N MET A 547 -33.82 -38.83 13.37
CA MET A 547 -32.45 -38.86 12.83
C MET A 547 -32.46 -38.87 11.31
N ILE A 548 -31.36 -38.38 10.73
CA ILE A 548 -31.10 -38.45 9.29
C ILE A 548 -31.04 -39.91 8.87
N ALA A 549 -31.89 -40.28 7.91
CA ALA A 549 -31.92 -41.60 7.30
C ALA A 549 -30.86 -41.71 6.18
N ILE A 550 -30.54 -42.94 5.79
CA ILE A 550 -29.57 -43.21 4.71
C ILE A 550 -30.34 -43.63 3.48
N TYR A 551 -30.00 -43.04 2.33
CA TYR A 551 -30.53 -43.45 1.04
C TYR A 551 -29.64 -44.53 0.42
N ASP A 552 -30.17 -45.74 0.24
CA ASP A 552 -29.50 -46.83 -0.47
C ASP A 552 -29.79 -46.73 -1.97
N ALA A 553 -28.81 -46.23 -2.73
CA ALA A 553 -28.91 -46.07 -4.17
C ALA A 553 -29.05 -47.40 -4.93
N ARG A 554 -28.55 -48.53 -4.38
CA ARG A 554 -28.65 -49.84 -5.07
C ARG A 554 -30.06 -50.41 -4.99
N LYS A 555 -30.74 -50.18 -3.87
CA LYS A 555 -32.12 -50.62 -3.64
C LYS A 555 -33.17 -49.56 -4.00
N GLY A 556 -32.72 -48.33 -4.29
CA GLY A 556 -33.60 -47.19 -4.57
C GLY A 556 -34.47 -46.78 -3.38
N LYS A 557 -34.03 -47.06 -2.13
CA LYS A 557 -34.82 -46.94 -0.91
C LYS A 557 -34.06 -46.22 0.20
N ALA A 558 -34.74 -45.32 0.91
CA ALA A 558 -34.24 -44.80 2.18
C ALA A 558 -34.55 -45.75 3.34
N PHE A 559 -33.60 -45.93 4.26
CA PHE A 559 -33.80 -46.70 5.49
C PHE A 559 -33.20 -45.98 6.69
N CYS A 560 -33.78 -46.19 7.87
CA CYS A 560 -33.26 -45.64 9.12
C CYS A 560 -32.28 -46.63 9.77
N PRO A 561 -31.05 -46.24 10.12
CA PRO A 561 -30.11 -47.13 10.81
C PRO A 561 -30.62 -47.65 12.17
N MET A 562 -31.45 -46.87 12.86
CA MET A 562 -31.96 -47.20 14.20
C MET A 562 -33.29 -47.94 14.17
N CYS A 563 -34.21 -47.53 13.30
CA CYS A 563 -35.59 -48.05 13.27
C CYS A 563 -35.84 -49.06 12.13
N GLY A 564 -34.87 -49.25 11.25
CA GLY A 564 -34.97 -50.11 10.09
C GLY A 564 -35.94 -49.59 9.04
N ASP A 565 -36.56 -50.54 8.34
CA ASP A 565 -37.31 -50.34 7.11
C ASP A 565 -38.81 -50.01 7.29
N LYS A 566 -39.33 -50.15 8.52
CA LYS A 566 -40.77 -50.09 8.81
C LYS A 566 -41.26 -48.70 9.25
N VAL A 567 -40.42 -47.67 9.13
CA VAL A 567 -40.75 -46.31 9.57
C VAL A 567 -40.84 -45.37 8.39
N THR A 568 -41.80 -44.45 8.45
CA THR A 568 -41.98 -43.39 7.46
C THR A 568 -40.78 -42.45 7.46
N ILE A 569 -40.26 -42.18 6.27
CA ILE A 569 -39.14 -41.28 6.03
C ILE A 569 -39.66 -40.13 5.18
N SER A 570 -39.39 -38.91 5.62
CA SER A 570 -39.84 -37.68 4.99
C SER A 570 -38.64 -36.83 4.58
N ASP A 571 -38.68 -36.28 3.38
CA ASP A 571 -37.62 -35.42 2.85
C ASP A 571 -37.78 -33.97 3.34
N VAL A 572 -36.73 -33.42 3.95
CA VAL A 572 -36.73 -32.07 4.50
C VAL A 572 -35.67 -31.23 3.83
N GLU A 573 -36.07 -30.05 3.38
CA GLU A 573 -35.19 -29.01 2.85
C GLU A 573 -34.54 -28.23 4.01
N MET A 574 -33.21 -28.18 4.04
CA MET A 574 -32.44 -27.41 5.02
C MET A 574 -31.09 -26.95 4.44
N ALA A 575 -30.41 -26.05 5.15
CA ALA A 575 -29.03 -25.67 4.85
C ALA A 575 -28.07 -26.84 5.12
N TYR A 576 -27.10 -27.07 4.23
CA TYR A 576 -26.08 -28.09 4.42
C TYR A 576 -25.21 -27.83 5.67
N ALA A 577 -24.92 -26.56 5.97
CA ALA A 577 -24.22 -26.17 7.18
C ALA A 577 -24.96 -26.62 8.45
N PHE A 578 -26.29 -26.58 8.46
CA PHE A 578 -27.08 -27.09 9.58
C PHE A 578 -26.94 -28.62 9.72
N LYS A 579 -26.94 -29.36 8.60
CA LYS A 579 -26.65 -30.80 8.62
C LYS A 579 -25.29 -31.11 9.22
N LEU A 580 -24.26 -30.32 8.89
CA LEU A 580 -22.92 -30.50 9.46
C LEU A 580 -22.91 -30.32 10.97
N ILE A 581 -23.60 -29.28 11.48
CA ILE A 581 -23.76 -29.07 12.93
C ILE A 581 -24.43 -30.28 13.60
N LEU A 582 -25.44 -30.87 12.97
CA LEU A 582 -26.07 -32.10 13.49
C LEU A 582 -25.10 -33.27 13.57
N ASP A 583 -24.17 -33.39 12.63
CA ASP A 583 -23.13 -34.44 12.66
C ASP A 583 -22.04 -34.14 13.70
N GLU A 584 -21.67 -32.88 13.90
CA GLU A 584 -20.77 -32.46 14.98
C GLU A 584 -21.37 -32.77 16.35
N PHE A 585 -22.66 -32.52 16.55
CA PHE A 585 -23.36 -32.92 17.78
C PHE A 585 -23.34 -34.43 18.00
N LYS A 586 -23.56 -35.24 16.95
CA LYS A 586 -23.45 -36.71 17.06
C LYS A 586 -22.04 -37.15 17.46
N ALA A 587 -21.00 -36.51 16.92
CA ALA A 587 -19.62 -36.79 17.28
C ALA A 587 -19.32 -36.44 18.75
N LEU A 588 -19.98 -35.42 19.29
CA LEU A 588 -19.96 -35.03 20.70
C LEU A 588 -20.91 -35.84 21.59
N THR A 589 -21.44 -36.98 21.10
CA THR A 589 -22.41 -37.84 21.79
C THR A 589 -23.70 -37.14 22.24
N VAL A 590 -24.02 -36.01 21.62
CA VAL A 590 -25.32 -35.35 21.76
C VAL A 590 -26.28 -35.95 20.75
N TYR A 591 -27.53 -36.22 21.17
CA TYR A 591 -28.57 -36.79 20.30
C TYR A 591 -29.48 -35.69 19.74
N PRO A 592 -29.25 -35.16 18.52
CA PRO A 592 -30.04 -34.08 17.96
C PRO A 592 -31.34 -34.62 17.33
N LYS A 593 -32.37 -34.85 18.14
CA LYS A 593 -33.68 -35.31 17.67
C LYS A 593 -34.42 -34.21 16.91
N LEU A 594 -34.68 -34.42 15.62
CA LEU A 594 -35.53 -33.53 14.83
C LEU A 594 -37.01 -33.93 14.97
N LEU A 595 -37.86 -33.00 15.39
CA LEU A 595 -39.30 -33.20 15.49
C LEU A 595 -39.97 -32.63 14.23
N LEU A 596 -40.41 -33.53 13.35
CA LEU A 596 -41.08 -33.15 12.11
C LEU A 596 -42.51 -32.69 12.38
N LYS A 597 -42.93 -31.61 11.71
CA LYS A 597 -44.29 -31.09 11.70
C LYS A 597 -44.70 -30.75 10.27
N GLY A 598 -46.00 -30.82 10.00
CA GLY A 598 -46.56 -30.30 8.75
C GLY A 598 -46.20 -28.82 8.57
N LYS A 599 -45.91 -28.44 7.33
CA LYS A 599 -45.59 -27.05 6.94
C LYS A 599 -46.84 -26.14 6.93
N TYR A 600 -48.01 -26.70 7.21
CA TYR A 600 -49.32 -26.05 7.26
C TYR A 600 -50.09 -26.53 8.49
#